data_AF-A0A1H4EH81-F1
#
_entry.id   AF-A0A1H4EH81-F1
#
_cell.length_a   1.000
_cell.length_b   1.000
_cell.length_c   1.000
_cell.angle_alpha   90.00
_cell.angle_beta   90.00
_cell.angle_gamma   90.00
#
_symmetry.space_group_name_H-M   'P 1'
#
loop_
_entity.id
_entity.type
_entity.pdbx_description
1 polymer ?
#
loop_
_entity_poly.entity_id
_entity_poly.type
_entity_poly.pdbx_seq_one_letter_code
_entity_poly.pdbx_strand_id
1 'polypeptide(L)'
;MAKKYTPEFRAEAVKLSQEIGARPASERLNINLDTMYTWISKAKHHQSEVDALIQKKGGTVALADENNQLRRRLREREEEIEILQD
;
A
#
# COMPACT_ATOMS: atom_id res chain seq x y z
N MET A 1 16.01 -13.65 19.51
CA MET A 1 16.88 -12.59 18.97
C MET A 1 16.00 -11.45 18.46
N ALA A 2 16.00 -10.31 19.17
CA ALA A 2 15.28 -9.12 18.72
C ALA A 2 15.73 -8.78 17.29
N LYS A 3 14.77 -8.50 16.38
CA LYS A 3 15.10 -8.00 15.05
C LYS A 3 15.91 -6.72 15.25
N LYS A 4 17.20 -6.74 14.87
CA LYS A 4 18.18 -5.63 15.02
C LYS A 4 17.67 -4.29 14.46
N TYR A 5 16.65 -4.33 13.59
CA TYR A 5 16.02 -3.18 12.97
C TYR A 5 14.51 -3.33 13.00
N THR A 6 13.81 -2.30 13.48
CA THR A 6 12.34 -2.23 13.50
C THR A 6 11.77 -2.12 12.08
N PRO A 7 10.49 -2.47 11.85
CA PRO A 7 9.86 -2.31 10.55
C PRO A 7 9.91 -0.87 10.02
N GLU A 8 9.72 0.11 10.91
CA GLU A 8 9.70 1.55 10.59
C GLU A 8 11.07 2.00 10.10
N PHE A 9 12.14 1.59 10.81
CA PHE A 9 13.51 1.87 10.41
C PHE A 9 13.84 1.30 9.02
N ARG A 10 13.35 0.08 8.72
CA ARG A 10 13.54 -0.52 7.39
C ARG A 10 12.82 0.25 6.30
N ALA A 11 11.60 0.71 6.57
CA ALA A 11 10.82 1.51 5.63
C ALA A 11 11.51 2.85 5.34
N GLU A 12 12.02 3.52 6.38
CA GLU A 12 12.78 4.75 6.25
C GLU A 12 14.11 4.54 5.49
N ALA A 13 14.82 3.45 5.78
CA ALA A 13 16.05 3.09 5.07
C ALA A 13 15.81 2.86 3.57
N VAL A 14 14.74 2.15 3.21
CA VAL A 14 14.35 1.94 1.81
C VAL A 14 13.96 3.27 1.16
N LYS A 15 13.20 4.13 1.84
CA LYS A 15 12.84 5.46 1.33
C LYS A 15 14.08 6.31 1.06
N LEU A 16 14.99 6.39 2.02
CA LEU A 16 16.24 7.13 1.88
C LEU A 16 17.08 6.57 0.71
N SER A 17 17.12 5.25 0.54
CA SER A 17 17.84 4.63 -0.59
C SER A 17 17.27 4.99 -1.97
N GLN A 18 15.97 5.32 -2.06
CA GLN A 18 15.33 5.79 -3.29
C GLN A 18 15.66 7.26 -3.57
N GLU A 19 15.87 8.07 -2.53
CA GLU A 19 16.18 9.50 -2.64
C GLU A 19 17.67 9.75 -2.96
N ILE A 20 18.58 9.07 -2.25
CA ILE A 20 20.03 9.34 -2.34
C ILE A 20 20.85 8.14 -2.87
N GLY A 21 20.19 7.04 -3.20
CA GLY A 21 20.83 5.80 -3.65
C GLY A 21 21.19 4.84 -2.50
N ALA A 22 21.27 3.54 -2.82
CA ALA A 22 21.48 2.48 -1.84
C ALA A 22 22.81 2.60 -1.07
N ARG A 23 23.91 2.95 -1.76
CA ARG A 23 25.23 3.05 -1.14
C ARG A 23 25.35 4.26 -0.19
N PRO A 24 24.99 5.50 -0.60
CA PRO A 24 24.97 6.64 0.33
C PRO A 24 24.01 6.47 1.51
N ALA A 25 22.84 5.86 1.28
CA ALA A 25 21.88 5.59 2.36
C ALA A 25 22.40 4.53 3.34
N SER A 26 23.10 3.51 2.85
CA SER A 26 23.72 2.47 3.67
C SER A 26 24.83 3.04 4.56
N GLU A 27 25.69 3.90 4.00
CA GLU A 27 26.76 4.59 4.73
C GLU A 27 26.18 5.53 5.80
N ARG A 28 25.14 6.31 5.46
CA ARG A 28 24.49 7.25 6.38
C ARG A 28 23.79 6.56 7.55
N LEU A 29 23.16 5.41 7.31
CA LEU A 29 22.47 4.63 8.35
C LEU A 29 23.37 3.61 9.05
N ASN A 30 24.66 3.56 8.67
CA ASN A 30 25.64 2.60 9.17
C ASN A 30 25.15 1.14 9.11
N ILE A 31 24.50 0.79 8.00
CA ILE A 31 24.05 -0.58 7.72
C ILE A 31 24.91 -1.18 6.60
N ASN A 32 24.91 -2.51 6.49
CA ASN A 32 25.56 -3.18 5.38
C ASN A 32 24.75 -2.95 4.09
N LEU A 33 25.44 -2.62 3.00
CA LEU A 33 24.86 -2.42 1.68
C LEU A 33 24.07 -3.64 1.19
N ASP A 34 24.54 -4.86 1.50
CA ASP A 34 23.81 -6.09 1.16
C ASP A 34 22.46 -6.19 1.89
N THR A 35 22.41 -5.69 3.12
CA THR A 35 21.18 -5.61 3.91
C THR A 35 20.23 -4.58 3.28
N MET A 36 20.77 -3.44 2.84
CA MET A 36 20.00 -2.42 2.12
C MET A 36 19.38 -2.98 0.83
N TYR A 37 20.18 -3.66 -0.01
CA TYR A 37 19.67 -4.29 -1.24
C TYR A 37 18.62 -5.36 -0.96
N THR A 38 18.78 -6.14 0.10
CA THR A 38 17.79 -7.12 0.52
C THR A 38 16.45 -6.44 0.87
N TRP A 39 16.47 -5.31 1.56
CA TRP A 39 15.25 -4.58 1.90
C TRP A 39 14.60 -3.92 0.69
N ILE A 40 15.39 -3.33 -0.21
CA ILE A 40 14.88 -2.76 -1.47
C ILE A 40 14.21 -3.83 -2.32
N SER A 41 14.85 -5.00 -2.47
CA SER A 41 14.30 -6.12 -3.24
C SER A 41 12.98 -6.62 -2.65
N LYS A 42 12.91 -6.78 -1.33
CA LYS A 42 11.68 -7.17 -0.63
C LYS A 42 10.57 -6.13 -0.77
N ALA A 43 10.90 -4.84 -0.67
CA ALA A 43 9.94 -3.77 -0.87
C ALA A 43 9.37 -3.78 -2.30
N LYS A 44 10.22 -4.00 -3.30
CA LYS A 44 9.79 -4.12 -4.70
C LYS A 44 8.89 -5.32 -4.95
N HIS A 45 9.23 -6.48 -4.38
CA HIS A 45 8.40 -7.68 -4.49
C HIS A 45 7.02 -7.48 -3.86
N HIS A 46 6.98 -6.92 -2.65
CA HIS A 46 5.72 -6.61 -1.98
C HIS A 46 4.86 -5.63 -2.79
N GLN A 47 5.47 -4.59 -3.38
CA GLN A 47 4.76 -3.67 -4.26
C GLN A 47 4.15 -4.39 -5.46
N SER A 48 4.92 -5.28 -6.13
CA SER A 48 4.40 -6.05 -7.26
C SER A 48 3.28 -7.02 -6.87
N GLU A 49 3.34 -7.62 -5.68
CA GLU A 49 2.25 -8.46 -5.17
C GLU A 49 0.99 -7.65 -4.90
N VAL A 50 1.12 -6.47 -4.30
CA VAL A 50 0.01 -5.53 -4.09
C VAL A 50 -0.60 -5.11 -5.42
N ASP A 51 0.23 -4.74 -6.40
CA ASP A 51 -0.24 -4.32 -7.73
C ASP A 51 -0.98 -5.47 -8.43
N ALA A 52 -0.44 -6.70 -8.37
CA ALA A 52 -1.09 -7.88 -8.92
C ALA A 52 -2.44 -8.19 -8.25
N LEU A 53 -2.53 -8.01 -6.93
CA LEU A 53 -3.78 -8.17 -6.18
C LEU A 53 -4.81 -7.09 -6.56
N ILE A 54 -4.39 -5.84 -6.74
CA ILE A 54 -5.24 -4.75 -7.21
C ILE A 54 -5.81 -5.09 -8.59
N GLN A 55 -4.96 -5.53 -9.53
CA GLN A 55 -5.39 -5.94 -10.86
C GLN A 55 -6.37 -7.12 -10.80
N LYS A 56 -6.07 -8.15 -9.99
CA LYS A 56 -6.97 -9.31 -9.81
C LYS A 56 -8.33 -8.93 -9.22
N LYS A 57 -8.41 -7.90 -8.37
CA LYS A 57 -9.66 -7.41 -7.76
C LYS A 57 -10.41 -6.39 -8.63
N GLY A 58 -10.10 -6.29 -9.92
CA GLY A 58 -10.78 -5.39 -10.86
C GLY A 58 -10.20 -3.98 -10.92
N GLY A 59 -9.11 -3.70 -10.21
CA GLY A 59 -8.50 -2.38 -10.15
C GLY A 59 -9.23 -1.42 -9.21
N THR A 60 -8.56 -0.34 -8.82
CA THR A 60 -9.12 0.69 -7.94
C THR A 60 -10.33 1.41 -8.54
N VAL A 61 -10.37 1.51 -9.87
CA VAL A 61 -11.45 2.18 -10.62
C VAL A 61 -12.73 1.36 -10.56
N ALA A 62 -12.67 0.04 -10.82
CA ALA A 62 -13.87 -0.81 -10.75
C ALA A 62 -14.46 -0.86 -9.32
N LEU A 63 -13.59 -0.85 -8.30
CA LEU A 63 -14.04 -0.78 -6.90
C LEU A 63 -14.72 0.56 -6.57
N ALA A 64 -14.23 1.67 -7.13
CA ALA A 64 -14.86 2.99 -6.93
C ALA A 64 -16.22 3.08 -7.63
N ASP A 65 -16.32 2.53 -8.84
CA ASP A 65 -17.59 2.47 -9.58
C ASP A 65 -18.61 1.58 -8.87
N GLU A 66 -18.20 0.41 -8.37
CA GLU A 66 -19.05 -0.46 -7.57
C GLU A 66 -19.53 0.24 -6.29
N ASN A 67 -18.65 0.99 -5.60
CA ASN A 67 -19.04 1.77 -4.41
C ASN A 67 -20.07 2.85 -4.73
N ASN A 68 -19.90 3.57 -5.84
CA ASN A 68 -20.84 4.59 -6.29
C ASN A 68 -22.21 4.00 -6.64
N GLN A 69 -22.24 2.85 -7.33
CA GLN A 69 -23.48 2.15 -7.64
C GLN A 69 -24.19 1.67 -6.37
N LEU A 70 -23.45 1.11 -5.40
CA LEU A 70 -24.03 0.69 -4.11
C LEU A 70 -24.60 1.88 -3.34
N ARG A 71 -23.90 3.02 -3.30
CA ARG A 71 -24.40 4.26 -2.68
C ARG A 71 -25.67 4.78 -3.34
N ARG A 72 -25.78 4.68 -4.66
CA ARG A 72 -26.99 5.08 -5.39
C ARG A 72 -28.17 4.17 -5.02
N ARG A 73 -27.96 2.86 -5.03
CA ARG A 73 -28.99 1.89 -4.63
C ARG A 73 -29.42 2.08 -3.18
N LEU A 74 -28.51 2.45 -2.28
CA LEU A 74 -28.88 2.78 -0.89
C LEU A 74 -29.81 3.99 -0.83
N ARG A 75 -29.48 5.09 -1.51
CA ARG A 75 -30.34 6.29 -1.53
C ARG A 75 -31.73 6.01 -2.10
N GLU A 76 -31.79 5.30 -3.23
CA GLU A 76 -33.07 4.91 -3.84
C GLU A 76 -33.92 4.06 -2.88
N ARG A 77 -33.28 3.19 -2.08
CA ARG A 77 -33.97 2.37 -1.07
C ARG A 77 -34.35 3.15 0.19
N GLU A 78 -33.59 4.15 0.57
CA GLU A 78 -33.92 5.06 1.68
C GLU A 78 -35.13 5.93 1.33
N GLU A 79 -35.17 6.49 0.11
CA GLU A 79 -36.32 7.26 -0.41
C GLU A 79 -37.59 6.39 -0.50
N GLU A 80 -37.47 5.12 -0.94
CA GLU A 80 -38.61 4.18 -0.94
C GLU A 80 -39.15 3.91 0.46
N ILE A 81 -38.28 3.82 1.48
CA ILE A 81 -38.70 3.59 2.87
C ILE A 81 -39.38 4.82 3.43
N GLU A 82 -38.88 6.02 3.14
CA GLU A 82 -39.46 7.29 3.60
C GLU A 82 -40.88 7.48 3.06
N ILE A 83 -41.12 7.20 1.78
CA ILE A 83 -42.46 7.30 1.16
C ILE A 83 -43.46 6.29 1.74
N LEU A 84 -42.99 5.12 2.19
CA LEU A 84 -43.84 4.07 2.77
C LEU A 84 -44.11 4.25 4.27
N GLN A 85 -43.44 5.20 4.92
CA GLN A 85 -43.62 5.51 6.34
C GLN A 85 -44.56 6.69 6.61
N ASP A 86 -44.94 7.45 5.57
CA ASP A 86 -46.07 8.40 5.54
C ASP A 86 -47.41 7.70 5.25
#